data_AF-A0A0F7NEJ7-F1
#
_entry.id   AF-A0A0F7NEJ7-F1
#
_cell.length_a   1.000
_cell.length_b   1.000
_cell.length_c   1.000
_cell.angle_alpha   90.00
_cell.angle_beta   90.00
_cell.angle_gamma   90.00
#
_symmetry.space_group_name_H-M   'P 1'
#
loop_
_entity.id
_entity.type
_entity.pdbx_description
1 polymer ?
#
loop_
_entity_poly.entity_id
_entity_poly.type
_entity_poly.pdbx_seq_one_letter_code
_entity_poly.pdbx_strand_id
1 'polypeptide(L)'
;MTRRQCTGEYKIKPIKQKVRKLLGYPYPARIPKGVFVEQWVGISTDEFHRAKDADVQYMRNRHPLLDLEWTRADCTRYLTSLGFAGTPKSSCLGCPFHGNAQWRHIRDTSPDEWAGVVEFDAAIRNGNARANATGTHLLGEAFLHRSRMPLDQAPIDHVTAAERAAQRISTEEAEELENGVVDSCSPWACRGDAAQGDFDLAA
;
A
#
# COMPACT_ATOMS: atom_id res chain seq x y z
N MET A 1 -12.60 -1.39 20.83
CA MET A 1 -11.85 -0.96 19.62
C MET A 1 -12.32 0.43 19.25
N THR A 2 -11.46 1.44 19.30
CA THR A 2 -11.80 2.83 18.95
C THR A 2 -12.45 2.85 17.55
N ARG A 3 -13.59 3.54 17.39
CA ARG A 3 -14.28 3.67 16.09
C ARG A 3 -13.28 4.16 15.03
N ARG A 4 -13.51 3.81 13.75
CA ARG A 4 -12.74 4.27 12.58
C ARG A 4 -12.88 5.79 12.34
N GLN A 5 -12.48 6.61 13.32
CA GLN A 5 -12.60 8.08 13.27
C GLN A 5 -11.73 8.67 12.16
N CYS A 6 -10.55 8.09 11.92
CA CYS A 6 -9.59 8.60 10.95
C CYS A 6 -10.12 8.63 9.52
N THR A 7 -10.89 7.61 9.10
CA THR A 7 -11.43 7.56 7.73
C THR A 7 -12.44 8.67 7.49
N GLY A 8 -13.33 8.92 8.46
CA GLY A 8 -14.30 10.00 8.38
C GLY A 8 -13.64 11.38 8.30
N GLU A 9 -12.72 11.67 9.24
CA GLU A 9 -12.12 12.99 9.36
C GLU A 9 -11.06 13.30 8.30
N TYR A 10 -10.17 12.34 7.98
CA TYR A 10 -9.02 12.60 7.12
C TYR A 10 -9.21 12.16 5.67
N LYS A 11 -10.24 11.36 5.36
CA LYS A 11 -10.53 10.93 3.98
C LYS A 11 -11.87 11.47 3.50
N ILE A 12 -12.96 11.01 4.11
CA ILE A 12 -14.32 11.25 3.59
C ILE A 12 -14.70 12.73 3.62
N LYS A 13 -14.47 13.42 4.74
CA LYS A 13 -14.80 14.84 4.89
C LYS A 13 -13.99 15.75 3.95
N PRO A 14 -12.65 15.62 3.83
CA PRO A 14 -11.86 16.36 2.83
C PRO A 14 -12.29 16.10 1.39
N ILE A 15 -12.59 14.84 1.03
CA ILE A 15 -13.10 14.49 -0.30
C ILE A 15 -14.42 15.22 -0.58
N LYS A 16 -15.39 15.16 0.35
CA LYS A 16 -16.67 15.88 0.20
C LYS A 16 -16.47 17.39 0.07
N GLN A 17 -15.58 17.99 0.87
CA GLN A 17 -15.25 19.41 0.76
C GLN A 17 -14.68 19.75 -0.63
N LYS A 18 -13.78 18.93 -1.16
CA LYS A 18 -13.21 19.13 -2.50
C LYS A 18 -14.26 18.96 -3.59
N VAL A 19 -15.10 17.92 -3.53
CA VAL A 19 -16.22 17.71 -4.48
C VAL A 19 -17.13 18.93 -4.51
N ARG A 20 -17.52 19.45 -3.34
CA ARG A 20 -18.36 20.66 -3.24
C ARG A 20 -17.72 21.88 -3.89
N LYS A 21 -16.41 22.07 -3.69
CA LYS A 21 -15.64 23.13 -4.37
C LYS A 21 -15.66 22.96 -5.89
N LEU A 22 -15.45 21.74 -6.39
CA LEU A 22 -15.47 21.43 -7.82
C LEU A 22 -16.85 21.66 -8.45
N LEU A 23 -17.92 21.37 -7.73
CA LEU A 23 -19.30 21.64 -8.16
C LEU A 23 -19.68 23.13 -8.10
N GLY A 24 -18.84 24.01 -7.52
CA GLY A 24 -19.15 25.43 -7.35
C GLY A 24 -20.06 25.76 -6.16
N TYR A 25 -20.30 24.80 -5.26
CA TYR A 25 -21.18 24.96 -4.09
C TYR A 25 -20.43 24.64 -2.78
N PRO A 26 -19.44 25.45 -2.36
CA PRO A 26 -18.75 25.25 -1.09
C PRO A 26 -19.74 25.28 0.09
N TYR A 27 -19.41 24.62 1.19
CA TYR A 27 -20.26 24.66 2.39
C TYR A 27 -20.39 26.11 2.92
N PRO A 28 -21.58 26.58 3.32
CA PRO A 28 -22.85 25.85 3.52
C PRO A 28 -23.84 25.87 2.33
N ALA A 29 -23.45 26.34 1.14
CA ALA A 29 -24.37 26.50 0.01
C ALA A 29 -25.11 25.20 -0.36
N ARG A 30 -26.42 25.26 -0.58
CA ARG A 30 -27.18 24.06 -0.98
C ARG A 30 -26.80 23.68 -2.43
N ILE A 31 -26.57 22.38 -2.67
CA ILE A 31 -26.37 21.86 -4.01
C ILE A 31 -27.76 21.66 -4.66
N PRO A 32 -27.99 22.19 -5.89
CA PRO A 32 -29.24 21.98 -6.60
C PRO A 32 -29.53 20.50 -6.86
N LYS A 33 -30.81 20.13 -6.90
CA LYS A 33 -31.22 18.77 -7.23
C LYS A 33 -30.76 18.43 -8.64
N GLY A 34 -30.20 17.23 -8.82
CA GLY A 34 -29.69 16.76 -10.12
C GLY A 34 -28.24 17.15 -10.41
N VAL A 35 -27.62 18.00 -9.59
CA VAL A 35 -26.18 18.29 -9.68
C VAL A 35 -25.40 17.27 -8.84
N PHE A 36 -24.53 16.49 -9.47
CA PHE A 36 -23.70 15.50 -8.81
C PHE A 36 -22.39 15.27 -9.55
N VAL A 37 -21.42 14.66 -8.88
CA VAL A 37 -20.25 14.06 -9.51
C VAL A 37 -20.38 12.54 -9.53
N GLU A 38 -19.81 11.90 -10.55
CA GLU A 38 -19.52 10.48 -10.49
C GLU A 38 -18.11 10.27 -9.92
N GLN A 39 -18.00 9.43 -8.90
CA GLN A 39 -16.75 9.07 -8.25
C GLN A 39 -16.44 7.61 -8.54
N TRP A 40 -15.36 7.37 -9.28
CA TRP A 40 -14.94 6.02 -9.63
C TRP A 40 -14.00 5.48 -8.56
N VAL A 41 -14.34 4.34 -7.98
CA VAL A 41 -13.58 3.69 -6.91
C VAL A 41 -13.31 2.25 -7.30
N GLY A 42 -12.04 1.90 -7.47
CA GLY A 42 -11.60 0.55 -7.79
C GLY A 42 -11.79 -0.41 -6.62
N ILE A 43 -12.97 -1.02 -6.53
CA ILE A 43 -13.27 -2.13 -5.62
C ILE A 43 -13.37 -3.39 -6.46
N SER A 44 -12.50 -4.36 -6.20
CA SER A 44 -12.49 -5.65 -6.88
C SER A 44 -13.63 -6.56 -6.42
N THR A 45 -13.91 -7.61 -7.17
CA THR A 45 -14.99 -8.58 -6.91
C THR A 45 -14.83 -9.30 -5.58
N ASP A 46 -13.61 -9.64 -5.18
CA ASP A 46 -13.28 -10.24 -3.87
C ASP A 46 -13.45 -9.26 -2.70
N GLU A 47 -13.65 -7.98 -2.99
CA GLU A 47 -13.89 -6.91 -2.02
C GLU A 47 -15.30 -6.30 -2.14
N PHE A 48 -16.25 -6.95 -2.84
CA PHE A 48 -17.57 -6.38 -3.16
C PHE A 48 -18.33 -5.81 -1.95
N HIS A 49 -18.16 -6.41 -0.76
CA HIS A 49 -18.79 -5.94 0.48
C HIS A 49 -18.41 -4.50 0.85
N ARG A 50 -17.32 -3.96 0.27
CA ARG A 50 -16.83 -2.58 0.41
C ARG A 50 -17.43 -1.62 -0.62
N ALA A 51 -18.06 -2.11 -1.69
CA ALA A 51 -18.79 -1.29 -2.65
C ALA A 51 -20.06 -0.75 -1.97
N LYS A 52 -20.10 0.56 -1.77
CA LYS A 52 -21.18 1.27 -1.08
C LYS A 52 -21.54 2.51 -1.87
N ASP A 53 -22.83 2.80 -1.91
CA ASP A 53 -23.32 4.08 -2.40
C ASP A 53 -22.78 5.24 -1.56
N ALA A 54 -22.74 6.42 -2.16
CA ALA A 54 -22.41 7.63 -1.44
C ALA A 54 -23.51 7.96 -0.43
N ASP A 55 -23.13 8.46 0.74
CA ASP A 55 -24.05 8.89 1.79
C ASP A 55 -24.63 10.31 1.55
N VAL A 56 -24.38 10.89 0.37
CA VAL A 56 -24.83 12.22 -0.03
C VAL A 56 -25.31 12.23 -1.48
N GLN A 57 -26.35 13.01 -1.76
CA GLN A 57 -27.04 13.02 -3.07
C GLN A 57 -26.21 13.62 -4.23
N TYR A 58 -25.19 14.42 -3.93
CA TYR A 58 -24.35 15.10 -4.93
C TYR A 58 -23.11 14.28 -5.32
N MET A 59 -23.02 13.02 -4.89
CA MET A 59 -21.97 12.09 -5.25
C MET A 59 -22.62 10.77 -5.66
N ARG A 60 -22.11 10.13 -6.71
CA ARG A 60 -22.51 8.79 -7.14
C ARG A 60 -21.28 7.93 -7.30
N ASN A 61 -21.18 6.85 -6.53
CA ASN A 61 -20.05 5.96 -6.62
C ASN A 61 -20.22 5.00 -7.80
N ARG A 62 -19.16 4.79 -8.57
CA ARG A 62 -19.05 3.79 -9.64
C ARG A 62 -17.89 2.85 -9.34
N HIS A 63 -18.07 1.57 -9.65
CA HIS A 63 -17.13 0.51 -9.29
C HIS A 63 -16.69 -0.25 -10.54
N PRO A 64 -15.82 0.35 -11.39
CA PRO A 64 -15.51 -0.19 -12.71
C PRO A 64 -14.89 -1.59 -12.68
N LEU A 65 -14.16 -1.93 -11.61
CA LEU A 65 -13.58 -3.26 -11.47
C LEU A 65 -14.63 -4.35 -11.21
N LEU A 66 -15.81 -4.00 -10.70
CA LEU A 66 -16.94 -4.92 -10.63
C LEU A 66 -17.57 -5.13 -12.00
N ASP A 67 -17.68 -4.05 -12.80
CA ASP A 67 -18.19 -4.12 -14.17
C ASP A 67 -17.27 -4.98 -15.07
N LEU A 68 -15.96 -5.00 -14.77
CA LEU A 68 -14.97 -5.85 -15.43
C LEU A 68 -14.83 -7.24 -14.82
N GLU A 69 -15.50 -7.52 -13.71
CA GLU A 69 -15.38 -8.76 -12.92
C GLU A 69 -13.96 -9.05 -12.40
N TRP A 70 -13.13 -8.02 -12.19
CA TRP A 70 -11.74 -8.17 -11.76
C TRP A 70 -11.62 -8.43 -10.26
N THR A 71 -10.88 -9.48 -9.93
CA THR A 71 -10.32 -9.74 -8.60
C THR A 71 -9.06 -8.90 -8.35
N ARG A 72 -8.60 -8.88 -7.10
CA ARG A 72 -7.28 -8.30 -6.76
C ARG A 72 -6.13 -8.93 -7.56
N ALA A 73 -6.18 -10.25 -7.80
CA ALA A 73 -5.15 -10.94 -8.58
C ALA A 73 -5.11 -10.46 -10.03
N ASP A 74 -6.27 -10.19 -10.63
CA ASP A 74 -6.38 -9.66 -12.01
C ASP A 74 -5.77 -8.26 -12.09
N CYS A 75 -6.05 -7.41 -11.09
CA CYS A 75 -5.45 -6.09 -10.98
C CYS A 75 -3.91 -6.16 -10.90
N THR A 76 -3.36 -7.09 -10.10
CA THR A 76 -1.91 -7.28 -10.00
C THR A 76 -1.31 -7.78 -11.32
N ARG A 77 -1.96 -8.72 -12.02
CA ARG A 77 -1.50 -9.16 -13.34
C ARG A 77 -1.50 -8.03 -14.36
N TYR A 78 -2.55 -7.21 -14.37
CA TYR A 78 -2.65 -6.05 -15.26
C TYR A 78 -1.57 -5.00 -14.97
N LEU A 79 -1.33 -4.67 -13.69
CA LEU A 79 -0.23 -3.77 -13.33
C LEU A 79 1.13 -4.35 -13.73
N THR A 80 1.33 -5.65 -13.55
CA THR A 80 2.56 -6.35 -13.94
C THR A 80 2.79 -6.28 -15.45
N SER A 81 1.76 -6.50 -16.27
CA SER A 81 1.89 -6.40 -17.73
C SER A 81 2.21 -5.00 -18.22
N LEU A 82 1.99 -3.97 -17.38
CA LEU A 82 2.36 -2.58 -17.64
C LEU A 82 3.71 -2.18 -17.01
N GLY A 83 4.44 -3.11 -16.38
CA GLY A 83 5.70 -2.82 -15.69
C GLY A 83 5.53 -2.19 -14.30
N PHE A 84 4.33 -2.20 -13.72
CA PHE A 84 4.00 -1.64 -12.40
C PHE A 84 3.89 -2.71 -11.29
N ALA A 85 4.60 -3.84 -11.43
CA ALA A 85 4.58 -4.95 -10.48
C ALA A 85 4.92 -4.54 -9.03
N GLY A 86 5.76 -3.53 -8.86
CA GLY A 86 6.18 -3.00 -7.55
C GLY A 86 5.21 -2.04 -6.88
N THR A 87 3.99 -1.83 -7.39
CA THR A 87 3.04 -0.85 -6.84
C THR A 87 2.69 -1.16 -5.37
N PRO A 88 3.09 -0.31 -4.40
CA PRO A 88 2.82 -0.57 -2.99
C PRO A 88 1.35 -0.34 -2.65
N LYS A 89 0.91 -0.86 -1.50
CA LYS A 89 -0.43 -0.54 -0.97
C LYS A 89 -0.51 0.95 -0.62
N SER A 90 -1.56 1.62 -1.08
CA SER A 90 -1.81 3.06 -0.86
C SER A 90 -2.35 3.40 0.56
N SER A 91 -1.89 2.71 1.59
CA SER A 91 -2.25 3.02 2.99
C SER A 91 -1.56 4.30 3.46
N CYS A 92 -2.20 5.04 4.38
CA CYS A 92 -1.57 6.20 5.00
C CYS A 92 -0.40 5.76 5.90
N LEU A 93 0.63 6.60 6.00
CA LEU A 93 1.86 6.30 6.75
C LEU A 93 1.60 5.82 8.20
N GLY A 94 0.73 6.51 8.95
CA GLY A 94 0.32 6.11 10.31
C GLY A 94 -0.86 5.13 10.38
N CYS A 95 -1.05 4.25 9.39
CA CYS A 95 -2.19 3.32 9.41
C CYS A 95 -1.96 2.19 10.44
N PRO A 96 -2.86 1.99 11.43
CA PRO A 96 -2.72 0.88 12.38
C PRO A 96 -2.94 -0.51 11.77
N PHE A 97 -3.28 -0.58 10.47
CA PHE A 97 -3.43 -1.83 9.72
C PHE A 97 -2.16 -2.25 8.97
N HIS A 98 -1.05 -1.52 9.12
CA HIS A 98 0.23 -1.96 8.60
C HIS A 98 0.71 -3.25 9.29
N GLY A 99 1.22 -4.19 8.50
CA GLY A 99 1.94 -5.35 9.00
C GLY A 99 3.41 -5.06 9.27
N ASN A 100 4.09 -5.97 9.98
CA ASN A 100 5.52 -5.86 10.32
C ASN A 100 6.40 -5.55 9.10
N ALA A 101 6.18 -6.23 7.96
CA ALA A 101 6.92 -5.98 6.73
C ALA A 101 6.80 -4.54 6.22
N GLN A 102 5.62 -3.93 6.37
CA GLN A 102 5.41 -2.54 5.95
C GLN A 102 6.06 -1.56 6.93
N TRP A 103 6.05 -1.85 8.23
CA TRP A 103 6.77 -1.05 9.22
C TRP A 103 8.28 -1.10 9.01
N ARG A 104 8.84 -2.29 8.77
CA ARG A 104 10.26 -2.45 8.40
C ARG A 104 10.56 -1.69 7.11
N HIS A 105 9.74 -1.82 6.08
CA HIS A 105 9.95 -1.08 4.83
C HIS A 105 10.05 0.42 5.07
N ILE A 106 9.10 1.03 5.81
CA ILE A 106 9.17 2.47 6.14
C ILE A 106 10.44 2.80 6.94
N ARG A 107 10.77 2.00 7.98
CA ARG A 107 11.98 2.17 8.80
C ARG A 107 13.26 2.14 7.96
N ASP A 108 13.35 1.17 7.06
CA ASP A 108 14.58 0.83 6.35
C ASP A 108 14.78 1.67 5.08
N THR A 109 13.70 2.19 4.47
CA THR A 109 13.78 3.01 3.25
C THR A 109 13.56 4.50 3.46
N SER A 110 12.90 4.90 4.55
CA SER A 110 12.48 6.28 4.78
C SER A 110 12.66 6.71 6.26
N PRO A 111 13.90 6.99 6.72
CA PRO A 111 14.17 7.31 8.12
C PRO A 111 13.36 8.50 8.68
N ASP A 112 13.14 9.54 7.87
CA ASP A 112 12.35 10.72 8.27
C ASP A 112 10.86 10.38 8.43
N GLU A 113 10.31 9.58 7.49
CA GLU A 113 8.93 9.10 7.60
C GLU A 113 8.77 8.20 8.81
N TRP A 114 9.74 7.31 9.07
CA TRP A 114 9.76 6.47 10.26
C TRP A 114 9.74 7.28 11.55
N ALA A 115 10.62 8.28 11.67
CA ALA A 115 10.65 9.17 12.81
C ALA A 115 9.29 9.87 13.01
N GLY A 116 8.69 10.38 11.94
CA GLY A 116 7.37 11.01 11.98
C GLY A 116 6.24 10.05 12.41
N VAL A 117 6.29 8.78 12.03
CA VAL A 117 5.30 7.79 12.50
C VAL A 117 5.51 7.42 13.96
N VAL A 118 6.75 7.28 14.42
CA VAL A 118 7.04 7.01 15.83
C VAL A 118 6.56 8.17 16.71
N GLU A 119 6.81 9.42 16.29
CA GLU A 119 6.27 10.61 16.95
C GLU A 119 4.73 10.60 16.95
N PHE A 120 4.12 10.28 15.80
CA PHE A 120 2.66 10.19 15.70
C PHE A 120 2.08 9.09 16.62
N ASP A 121 2.71 7.92 16.70
CA ASP A 121 2.33 6.83 17.62
C ASP A 121 2.37 7.29 19.08
N ALA A 122 3.39 8.05 19.47
CA ALA A 122 3.48 8.63 20.81
C ALA A 122 2.39 9.70 21.04
N ALA A 123 2.10 10.55 20.05
CA ALA A 123 1.13 11.62 20.17
C ALA A 123 -0.31 11.13 20.32
N ILE A 124 -0.67 9.97 19.74
CA ILE A 124 -2.05 9.45 19.80
C ILE A 124 -2.39 8.73 21.11
N ARG A 125 -1.42 8.51 22.02
CA ARG A 125 -1.60 7.69 23.24
C ARG A 125 -2.87 8.04 24.01
N ASN A 126 -3.10 9.32 24.22
CA ASN A 126 -4.23 9.83 25.01
C ASN A 126 -5.51 10.03 24.18
N GLY A 127 -5.58 9.46 22.97
CA GLY A 127 -6.71 9.58 22.07
C GLY A 127 -6.85 10.95 21.41
N ASN A 128 -8.05 11.21 20.88
CA ASN A 128 -8.33 12.41 20.10
C ASN A 128 -8.50 13.64 21.00
N ALA A 129 -7.72 14.70 20.74
CA ALA A 129 -7.79 15.97 21.46
C ALA A 129 -9.21 16.55 21.58
N ARG A 130 -10.02 16.44 20.52
CA ARG A 130 -11.42 16.89 20.55
C ARG A 130 -12.27 16.06 21.51
N ALA A 131 -12.07 14.74 21.53
CA ALA A 131 -12.81 13.85 22.43
C ALA A 131 -12.44 14.12 23.89
N ASN A 132 -11.15 14.39 24.15
CA ASN A 132 -10.67 14.82 25.46
C ASN A 132 -11.32 16.14 25.90
N ALA A 133 -11.41 17.13 25.00
CA ALA A 133 -12.05 18.41 25.31
C ALA A 133 -13.55 18.28 25.62
N THR A 134 -14.23 17.26 25.07
CA THR A 134 -15.64 16.98 25.35
C THR A 134 -15.86 15.97 26.50
N GLY A 135 -14.83 15.70 27.31
CA GLY A 135 -14.89 14.79 28.45
C GLY A 135 -15.04 13.30 28.09
N THR A 136 -14.88 12.94 26.81
CA THR A 136 -14.93 11.55 26.34
C THR A 136 -13.52 11.03 26.13
N HIS A 137 -12.81 10.83 27.24
CA HIS A 137 -11.43 10.37 27.22
C HIS A 137 -11.30 8.93 26.72
N LEU A 138 -10.15 8.61 26.13
CA LEU A 138 -9.82 7.24 25.79
C LEU A 138 -9.61 6.43 27.08
N LEU A 139 -10.29 5.28 27.18
CA LEU A 139 -10.04 4.32 28.25
C LEU A 139 -8.82 3.48 27.86
N GLY A 140 -7.64 3.87 28.35
CA GLY A 140 -6.35 3.26 28.03
C GLY A 140 -5.55 4.07 27.00
N GLU A 141 -4.52 3.44 26.43
CA GLU A 141 -3.61 4.08 25.47
C GLU A 141 -3.80 3.55 24.05
N ALA A 142 -3.70 4.43 23.06
CA ALA A 142 -3.69 4.05 21.66
C ALA A 142 -2.27 3.73 21.18
N PHE A 143 -2.14 2.65 20.42
CA PHE A 143 -0.90 2.24 19.75
C PHE A 143 -1.21 1.96 18.27
N LEU A 144 -0.27 2.27 17.39
CA LEU A 144 -0.34 1.88 15.98
C LEU A 144 -0.09 0.39 15.80
N HIS A 145 0.86 -0.17 16.56
CA HIS A 145 1.20 -1.57 16.44
C HIS A 145 0.23 -2.46 17.22
N ARG A 146 -0.18 -3.59 16.60
CA ARG A 146 -1.15 -4.54 17.17
C ARG A 146 -0.73 -5.18 18.50
N SER A 147 0.57 -5.19 18.82
CA SER A 147 1.08 -5.69 20.12
C SER A 147 0.77 -4.74 21.28
N ARG A 148 0.30 -3.52 21.00
CA ARG A 148 0.10 -2.45 22.00
C ARG A 148 1.40 -2.06 22.70
N MET A 149 2.46 -1.92 21.90
CA MET A 149 3.76 -1.40 22.33
C MET A 149 4.09 -0.17 21.50
N PRO A 150 4.92 0.75 22.01
CA PRO A 150 5.49 1.82 21.22
C PRO A 150 6.08 1.29 19.92
N LEU A 151 5.84 1.99 18.80
CA LEU A 151 6.19 1.47 17.49
C LEU A 151 7.70 1.19 17.33
N ASP A 152 8.54 2.00 17.98
CA ASP A 152 9.99 1.85 18.07
C ASP A 152 10.45 0.65 18.93
N GLN A 153 9.58 0.13 19.79
CA GLN A 153 9.83 -1.02 20.66
C GLN A 153 9.04 -2.27 20.24
N ALA A 154 8.13 -2.12 19.28
CA ALA A 154 7.29 -3.19 18.80
C ALA A 154 8.14 -4.28 18.11
N PRO A 155 7.72 -5.56 18.16
CA PRO A 155 8.45 -6.67 17.55
C PRO A 155 8.26 -6.70 16.02
N ILE A 156 8.63 -5.61 15.35
CA ILE A 156 8.49 -5.47 13.90
C ILE A 156 9.52 -6.30 13.16
N ASP A 157 10.61 -6.74 13.78
CA ASP A 157 11.61 -7.61 13.13
C ASP A 157 11.22 -9.10 13.11
N HIS A 158 10.09 -9.46 13.72
CA HIS A 158 9.56 -10.80 13.55
C HIS A 158 9.11 -11.03 12.09
N VAL A 159 9.82 -11.92 11.40
CA VAL A 159 9.52 -12.39 10.04
C VAL A 159 8.80 -13.72 10.12
N THR A 160 7.68 -13.86 9.39
CA THR A 160 6.90 -15.10 9.38
C THR A 160 7.52 -16.16 8.47
N ALA A 161 7.16 -17.44 8.64
CA ALA A 161 7.61 -18.50 7.75
C ALA A 161 7.16 -18.28 6.30
N ALA A 162 5.93 -17.79 6.10
CA ALA A 162 5.40 -17.44 4.78
C ALA A 162 6.18 -16.30 4.11
N GLU A 163 6.56 -15.28 4.88
CA GLU A 163 7.39 -14.19 4.36
C GLU A 163 8.78 -14.67 3.95
N ARG A 164 9.44 -15.49 4.79
CA ARG A 164 10.71 -16.12 4.42
C ARG A 164 10.59 -16.99 3.16
N ALA A 165 9.49 -17.72 3.01
CA ALA A 165 9.25 -18.55 1.84
C ALA A 165 9.10 -17.71 0.57
N ALA A 166 8.44 -16.54 0.66
CA ALA A 166 8.25 -15.63 -0.47
C ALA A 166 9.54 -14.88 -0.88
N GLN A 167 10.54 -14.81 0.00
CA GLN A 167 11.86 -14.21 -0.27
C GLN A 167 12.87 -15.22 -0.82
N ARG A 168 12.48 -16.49 -0.99
CA ARG A 168 13.37 -17.49 -1.59
C ARG A 168 13.56 -17.14 -3.06
N ILE A 169 14.82 -17.13 -3.47
CA ILE A 169 15.21 -17.15 -4.88
C ILE A 169 14.61 -18.38 -5.57
N SER A 170 14.34 -18.25 -6.86
CA SER A 170 13.86 -19.35 -7.70
C SER A 170 14.88 -20.50 -7.73
N THR A 171 14.42 -21.69 -8.11
CA THR A 171 15.29 -22.85 -8.28
C THR A 171 16.42 -22.56 -9.29
N GLU A 172 16.09 -21.84 -10.36
CA GLU A 172 17.04 -21.43 -11.39
C GLU A 172 18.11 -20.48 -10.82
N GLU A 173 17.70 -19.43 -10.10
CA GLU A 173 18.63 -18.51 -9.42
C GLU A 173 19.49 -19.23 -8.36
N ALA A 174 18.93 -20.23 -7.67
CA ALA A 174 19.67 -21.01 -6.69
C ALA A 174 20.71 -21.92 -7.35
N GLU A 175 20.36 -22.57 -8.46
CA GLU A 175 21.29 -23.38 -9.24
C GLU A 175 22.42 -22.54 -9.85
N GLU A 176 22.10 -21.34 -10.34
CA GLU A 176 23.08 -20.38 -10.85
C GLU A 176 24.03 -19.88 -9.76
N LEU A 177 23.53 -19.60 -8.56
CA LEU A 177 24.38 -19.19 -7.43
C LEU A 177 25.31 -20.31 -6.93
N GLU A 178 24.84 -21.56 -6.96
CA GLU A 178 25.63 -22.72 -6.51
C GLU A 178 26.65 -23.16 -7.56
N ASN A 179 26.25 -23.23 -8.83
CA ASN A 179 27.07 -23.79 -9.91
C ASN A 179 27.73 -22.72 -10.80
N GLY A 180 27.36 -21.45 -10.64
CA GLY A 180 27.74 -20.36 -11.53
C GLY A 180 26.92 -20.32 -12.81
N VAL A 181 26.99 -19.19 -13.52
CA VAL A 181 26.37 -19.02 -14.83
C VAL A 181 27.06 -19.92 -15.86
N VAL A 182 26.31 -20.84 -16.46
CA VAL A 182 26.75 -21.69 -17.58
C VAL A 182 27.16 -20.79 -18.76
N ASP A 183 28.30 -21.09 -19.38
CA ASP A 183 28.90 -20.31 -20.48
C ASP A 183 29.26 -18.85 -20.16
N SER A 184 29.42 -18.51 -18.88
CA SER A 184 29.95 -17.19 -18.52
C SER A 184 31.43 -17.03 -18.93
N CYS A 185 31.74 -15.91 -19.57
CA CYS A 185 33.12 -15.52 -19.86
C CYS A 185 33.65 -14.72 -18.67
N SER A 186 34.63 -15.27 -17.96
CA SER A 186 35.34 -14.51 -16.93
C SER A 186 36.47 -13.69 -17.57
N PRO A 187 36.96 -12.61 -16.92
CA PRO A 187 38.11 -11.84 -17.40
C PRO A 187 39.41 -12.66 -17.55
N TRP A 188 39.46 -13.87 -16.98
CA TRP A 188 40.66 -14.70 -16.90
C TRP A 188 40.54 -16.04 -17.65
N ALA A 189 39.33 -16.45 -18.05
CA ALA A 189 39.05 -17.64 -18.84
C ALA A 189 37.61 -17.61 -19.36
N CYS A 190 37.42 -17.94 -20.64
CA CYS A 190 36.10 -18.11 -21.24
C CYS A 190 35.68 -19.59 -21.09
N ARG A 191 34.53 -19.86 -20.45
CA ARG A 191 33.99 -21.22 -20.26
C ARG A 191 32.97 -21.64 -21.32
N GLY A 192 32.69 -20.76 -22.30
CA GLY A 192 31.78 -21.09 -23.39
C GLY A 192 32.42 -22.04 -24.38
N ASP A 193 31.67 -23.06 -24.80
CA ASP A 193 32.01 -23.96 -25.89
C ASP A 193 31.87 -23.21 -27.23
N ALA A 194 32.71 -22.20 -27.43
CA ALA A 194 32.87 -21.58 -28.74
C ALA A 194 33.58 -22.61 -29.62
N ALA A 195 32.80 -23.37 -30.39
CA ALA A 195 33.29 -23.89 -31.66
C ALA A 195 33.93 -22.69 -32.38
N GLN A 196 35.27 -22.65 -32.37
CA GLN A 196 36.05 -21.66 -33.10
C GLN A 196 35.73 -21.87 -34.58
N GLY A 197 34.74 -21.12 -35.07
CA GLY A 197 34.54 -20.97 -36.50
C GLY A 197 35.83 -20.43 -37.07
N ASP A 198 36.39 -21.21 -38.01
CA ASP A 198 37.62 -20.92 -38.73
C ASP A 198 37.59 -19.46 -39.21
N PHE A 199 38.46 -18.62 -38.66
CA PHE A 199 38.69 -17.30 -39.22
C PHE A 199 39.53 -17.50 -40.47
N ASP A 200 38.86 -17.75 -41.60
CA ASP A 200 39.44 -17.73 -42.93
C ASP A 200 40.01 -16.33 -43.19
N LEU A 201 41.30 -16.15 -42.90
CA LEU A 201 42.06 -14.98 -43.30
C LEU A 201 42.33 -15.11 -44.80
N ALA A 202 41.60 -14.30 -45.57
CA ALA A 202 41.72 -14.13 -47.00
C ALA A 202 43.19 -13.99 -47.45
N ALA A 203 43.55 -14.78 -48.46
CA ALA A 203 44.73 -14.58 -49.31
C ALA A 203 44.38 -13.72 -50.53
#